data_AF-A0A536ZL89-F1
#
_entry.id   AF-A0A536ZL89-F1
#
_cell.length_a   1.000
_cell.length_b   1.000
_cell.length_c   1.000
_cell.angle_alpha   90.00
_cell.angle_beta   90.00
_cell.angle_gamma   90.00
#
_symmetry.space_group_name_H-M   'P 1'
#
loop_
_entity.id
_entity.type
_entity.pdbx_description
1 polymer ?
#
loop_
_entity_poly.entity_id
_entity_poly.type
_entity_poly.pdbx_seq_one_letter_code
_entity_poly.pdbx_strand_id
1 'polypeptide(L)'
;ALATTAALFHVFNHSVFKSLLFFGSGAVLTATGERDMERLGGLIHVMPYTAFAFLIGSAAISALPPFNGFVSEWLTFQAILVSHQLPQWVLKFLVPAVGGLLALSAALAAACFVKAFGITFLGRARTSVARDARETDAWSLTAMFILVALCLVAGILPSYFIDTLAPVVQGLVNAQMPEQSAFGWLTIVPVAESRSSYNGMLLFVLIAVAASLAAYVIHRWASHATRRSAPWDCGFPDASPTTQYTAGSFAQPIRRVFGSVVFRAREEIDMPRPGDPRPAQLHVRLRDVVWDTMYAPVATLVSVTADVLNRVQFLTIRGYLTLVSGALVALLVILAVWQ
;
A
#
# COMPACT_ATOMS: atom_id res chain seq x y z
N ALA A 1 -16.83 -19.78 3.08
CA ALA A 1 -15.50 -20.42 3.23
C ALA A 1 -14.42 -19.68 2.41
N LEU A 2 -14.39 -19.79 1.07
CA LEU A 2 -13.30 -19.23 0.24
C LEU A 2 -13.12 -17.71 0.43
N ALA A 3 -14.17 -16.90 0.28
CA ALA A 3 -14.09 -15.44 0.44
C ALA A 3 -13.58 -15.03 1.84
N THR A 4 -14.07 -15.68 2.88
CA THR A 4 -13.64 -15.44 4.28
C THR A 4 -12.18 -15.82 4.49
N THR A 5 -11.75 -16.95 3.92
CA THR A 5 -10.35 -17.41 3.98
C THR A 5 -9.44 -16.42 3.26
N ALA A 6 -9.82 -15.99 2.05
CA ALA A 6 -9.09 -14.99 1.27
C ALA A 6 -8.95 -13.67 2.05
N ALA A 7 -10.04 -13.19 2.66
CA ALA A 7 -10.03 -11.95 3.44
C ALA A 7 -9.12 -12.04 4.67
N LEU A 8 -9.25 -13.11 5.49
CA LEU A 8 -8.40 -13.29 6.67
C LEU A 8 -6.93 -13.47 6.31
N PHE A 9 -6.65 -14.23 5.24
CA PHE A 9 -5.28 -14.41 4.77
C PHE A 9 -4.70 -13.11 4.20
N HIS A 10 -5.51 -12.31 3.50
CA HIS A 10 -5.08 -10.98 3.03
C HIS A 10 -4.81 -10.02 4.19
N VAL A 11 -5.62 -10.05 5.27
CA VAL A 11 -5.35 -9.27 6.48
C VAL A 11 -4.00 -9.64 7.09
N PHE A 12 -3.75 -10.94 7.26
CA PHE A 12 -2.45 -11.43 7.74
C PHE A 12 -1.30 -10.96 6.85
N ASN A 13 -1.40 -11.20 5.53
CA ASN A 13 -0.35 -10.81 4.59
C ASN A 13 -0.12 -9.29 4.59
N HIS A 14 -1.21 -8.52 4.60
CA HIS A 14 -1.17 -7.07 4.66
C HIS A 14 -0.46 -6.56 5.91
N SER A 15 -0.73 -7.15 7.07
CA SER A 15 0.02 -6.84 8.28
C SER A 15 1.52 -7.10 8.11
N VAL A 16 1.92 -8.25 7.56
CA VAL A 16 3.34 -8.61 7.41
C VAL A 16 4.07 -7.66 6.44
N PHE A 17 3.59 -7.49 5.20
CA PHE A 17 4.30 -6.67 4.22
C PHE A 17 4.21 -5.17 4.52
N LYS A 18 3.11 -4.69 5.12
CA LYS A 18 3.04 -3.28 5.56
C LYS A 18 4.00 -3.02 6.70
N SER A 19 4.06 -3.91 7.69
CA SER A 19 5.05 -3.77 8.78
C SER A 19 6.46 -3.70 8.21
N LEU A 20 6.81 -4.57 7.26
CA LEU A 20 8.12 -4.53 6.59
C LEU A 20 8.41 -3.17 5.94
N LEU A 21 7.45 -2.63 5.20
CA LEU A 21 7.58 -1.34 4.52
C LEU A 21 7.67 -0.16 5.51
N PHE A 22 6.94 -0.21 6.63
CA PHE A 22 7.03 0.79 7.69
C PHE A 22 8.34 0.71 8.48
N PHE A 23 8.87 -0.49 8.74
CA PHE A 23 10.21 -0.65 9.29
C PHE A 23 11.27 -0.09 8.34
N GLY A 24 11.16 -0.37 7.03
CA GLY A 24 12.08 0.16 6.03
C GLY A 24 12.00 1.69 5.87
N SER A 25 10.80 2.27 5.86
CA SER A 25 10.66 3.74 5.82
C SER A 25 11.12 4.39 7.13
N GLY A 26 10.91 3.75 8.28
CA GLY A 26 11.44 4.15 9.57
C GLY A 26 12.97 4.11 9.63
N ALA A 27 13.59 3.08 9.06
CA ALA A 27 15.04 2.98 8.91
C ALA A 27 15.61 4.13 8.06
N VAL A 28 14.97 4.43 6.92
CA VAL A 28 15.34 5.59 6.08
C VAL A 28 15.20 6.90 6.85
N LEU A 29 14.10 7.10 7.58
CA LEU A 29 13.89 8.31 8.37
C LEU A 29 14.94 8.46 9.48
N THR A 30 15.28 7.39 10.19
CA THR A 30 16.30 7.41 11.24
C THR A 30 17.69 7.71 10.68
N ALA A 31 18.01 7.14 9.52
CA ALA A 31 19.32 7.32 8.88
C ALA A 31 19.50 8.70 8.23
N THR A 32 18.43 9.29 7.69
CA THR A 32 18.51 10.53 6.89
C THR A 32 17.92 11.76 7.58
N GLY A 33 17.04 11.58 8.56
CA GLY A 33 16.23 12.65 9.15
C GLY A 33 15.19 13.24 8.19
N GLU A 34 15.02 12.67 7.00
CA GLU A 34 14.24 13.24 5.92
C GLU A 34 12.95 12.45 5.66
N ARG A 35 11.85 13.18 5.44
CA ARG A 35 10.53 12.61 5.11
C ARG A 35 10.12 12.91 3.67
N ASP A 36 10.70 13.94 3.07
CA ASP A 36 10.42 14.32 1.70
C ASP A 36 11.20 13.43 0.71
N MET A 37 10.47 12.64 -0.07
CA MET A 37 11.03 11.80 -1.13
C MET A 37 11.81 12.61 -2.18
N GLU A 38 11.48 13.88 -2.39
CA GLU A 38 12.19 14.74 -3.34
C GLU A 38 13.61 15.10 -2.88
N ARG A 39 13.91 14.91 -1.59
CA ARG A 39 15.22 15.16 -1.01
C ARG A 39 16.05 13.89 -0.84
N LEU A 40 15.46 12.72 -1.06
CA LEU A 40 16.09 11.40 -1.00
C LEU A 40 16.65 10.98 -2.37
N GLY A 41 17.22 9.77 -2.47
CA GLY A 41 17.73 9.18 -3.71
C GLY A 41 19.04 8.42 -3.48
N GLY A 42 19.30 7.41 -4.30
CA GLY A 42 20.55 6.66 -4.31
C GLY A 42 20.87 5.84 -3.04
N LEU A 43 19.92 5.70 -2.12
CA LEU A 43 20.13 5.03 -0.83
C LEU A 43 20.52 3.55 -0.95
N ILE A 44 20.27 2.89 -2.09
CA ILE A 44 20.67 1.50 -2.31
C ILE A 44 22.17 1.26 -2.14
N HIS A 45 23.00 2.28 -2.33
CA HIS A 45 24.47 2.16 -2.21
C HIS A 45 24.96 2.28 -0.76
N VAL A 46 24.22 3.00 0.09
CA VAL A 46 24.61 3.30 1.48
C VAL A 46 23.80 2.50 2.51
N MET A 47 22.61 2.04 2.12
CA MET A 47 21.71 1.20 2.90
C MET A 47 21.23 -0.01 2.07
N PRO A 48 22.14 -0.87 1.55
CA PRO A 48 21.77 -1.95 0.63
C PRO A 48 20.84 -2.99 1.26
N TYR A 49 20.95 -3.26 2.56
CA TYR A 49 20.13 -4.26 3.23
C TYR A 49 18.70 -3.75 3.46
N THR A 50 18.56 -2.50 3.92
CA THR A 50 17.25 -1.84 4.01
C THR A 50 16.61 -1.73 2.62
N ALA A 51 17.38 -1.35 1.59
CA ALA A 51 16.88 -1.26 0.22
C ALA A 51 16.38 -2.62 -0.28
N PHE A 52 17.12 -3.69 -0.06
CA PHE A 52 16.69 -5.04 -0.44
C PHE A 52 15.41 -5.45 0.29
N ALA A 53 15.36 -5.27 1.62
CA ALA A 53 14.17 -5.61 2.40
C ALA A 53 12.94 -4.80 1.97
N PHE A 54 13.11 -3.49 1.70
CA PHE A 54 12.03 -2.63 1.20
C PHE A 54 11.58 -3.02 -0.22
N LEU A 55 12.51 -3.46 -1.09
CA LEU A 55 12.18 -3.98 -2.42
C LEU A 55 11.32 -5.23 -2.33
N ILE A 56 11.68 -6.18 -1.45
CA ILE A 56 10.88 -7.38 -1.22
C ILE A 56 9.49 -7.01 -0.69
N GLY A 57 9.41 -6.09 0.28
CA GLY A 57 8.13 -5.56 0.76
C GLY A 57 7.30 -4.91 -0.34
N SER A 58 7.95 -4.15 -1.24
CA SER A 58 7.34 -3.47 -2.38
C SER A 58 6.82 -4.48 -3.41
N ALA A 59 7.55 -5.57 -3.67
CA ALA A 59 7.11 -6.65 -4.53
C ALA A 59 5.94 -7.44 -3.91
N ALA A 60 5.98 -7.68 -2.60
CA ALA A 60 4.92 -8.38 -1.87
C ALA A 60 3.61 -7.59 -1.87
N ILE A 61 3.62 -6.30 -1.53
CA ILE A 61 2.42 -5.45 -1.55
C ILE A 61 1.88 -5.19 -2.96
N SER A 62 2.73 -5.29 -3.98
CA SER A 62 2.34 -5.17 -5.40
C SER A 62 1.85 -6.50 -5.98
N ALA A 63 1.59 -7.49 -5.13
CA ALA A 63 1.10 -8.80 -5.51
C ALA A 63 1.96 -9.50 -6.58
N LEU A 64 3.29 -9.38 -6.50
CA LEU A 64 4.18 -10.11 -7.39
C LEU A 64 4.45 -11.53 -6.87
N PRO A 65 4.34 -12.56 -7.72
CA PRO A 65 4.92 -13.85 -7.40
C PRO A 65 6.42 -13.75 -7.16
N PRO A 66 7.01 -14.50 -6.21
CA PRO A 66 6.44 -15.60 -5.43
C PRO A 66 5.96 -15.19 -4.02
N PHE A 67 5.62 -13.92 -3.79
CA PHE A 67 5.34 -13.40 -2.45
C PHE A 67 3.89 -13.59 -2.00
N ASN A 68 3.67 -13.50 -0.70
CA ASN A 68 2.38 -13.73 -0.03
C ASN A 68 1.22 -12.85 -0.54
N GLY A 69 1.48 -11.59 -0.89
CA GLY A 69 0.44 -10.66 -1.37
C GLY A 69 -0.28 -11.21 -2.61
N PHE A 70 0.47 -11.80 -3.55
CA PHE A 70 -0.08 -12.45 -4.74
C PHE A 70 -1.08 -13.54 -4.37
N VAL A 71 -0.74 -14.42 -3.43
CA VAL A 71 -1.58 -15.55 -3.07
C VAL A 71 -2.92 -15.09 -2.47
N SER A 72 -2.89 -14.11 -1.56
CA SER A 72 -4.13 -13.60 -0.96
C SER A 72 -5.03 -12.85 -1.95
N GLU A 73 -4.45 -12.04 -2.85
CA GLU A 73 -5.23 -11.37 -3.90
C GLU A 73 -5.77 -12.38 -4.91
N TRP A 74 -4.99 -13.38 -5.28
CA TRP A 74 -5.43 -14.48 -6.13
C TRP A 74 -6.65 -15.19 -5.55
N LEU A 75 -6.63 -15.57 -4.27
CA LEU A 75 -7.79 -16.17 -3.60
C LEU A 75 -9.01 -15.24 -3.59
N THR A 76 -8.79 -13.93 -3.44
CA THR A 76 -9.85 -12.92 -3.49
C THR A 76 -10.47 -12.85 -4.89
N PHE A 77 -9.64 -12.83 -5.94
CA PHE A 77 -10.12 -12.90 -7.32
C PHE A 77 -10.85 -14.21 -7.61
N GLN A 78 -10.40 -15.34 -7.08
CA GLN A 78 -11.11 -16.62 -7.22
C GLN A 78 -12.50 -16.57 -6.56
N ALA A 79 -12.61 -15.99 -5.36
CA ALA A 79 -13.91 -15.79 -4.71
C ALA A 79 -14.85 -14.90 -5.55
N ILE A 80 -14.30 -13.86 -6.18
CA ILE A 80 -15.05 -12.95 -7.07
C ILE A 80 -15.48 -13.66 -8.35
N LEU A 81 -14.60 -14.46 -8.98
CA LEU A 81 -14.90 -15.14 -10.24
C LEU A 81 -15.97 -16.22 -10.07
N VAL A 82 -16.05 -16.87 -8.92
CA VAL A 82 -17.10 -17.86 -8.60
C VAL A 82 -18.43 -17.22 -8.20
N SER A 83 -18.48 -15.89 -8.02
CA SER A 83 -19.69 -15.18 -7.58
C SER A 83 -20.90 -15.31 -8.51
N HIS A 84 -20.72 -15.74 -9.77
CA HIS A 84 -21.83 -16.02 -10.68
C HIS A 84 -22.81 -17.09 -10.16
N GLN A 85 -22.37 -17.92 -9.19
CA GLN A 85 -23.17 -18.94 -8.52
C GLN A 85 -24.14 -18.36 -7.48
N LEU A 86 -24.00 -17.08 -7.12
CA LEU A 86 -24.91 -16.43 -6.17
C LEU A 86 -26.34 -16.32 -6.75
N PRO A 87 -27.38 -16.56 -5.95
CA PRO A 87 -28.76 -16.53 -6.44
C PRO A 87 -29.24 -15.10 -6.79
N GLN A 88 -28.69 -14.08 -6.14
CA GLN A 88 -29.11 -12.69 -6.28
C GLN A 88 -28.50 -12.03 -7.52
N TRP A 89 -29.34 -11.55 -8.44
CA TRP A 89 -28.89 -10.94 -9.70
C TRP A 89 -28.01 -9.70 -9.50
N VAL A 90 -28.32 -8.87 -8.50
CA VAL A 90 -27.53 -7.67 -8.17
C VAL A 90 -26.08 -8.03 -7.85
N LEU A 91 -25.88 -9.10 -7.06
CA LEU A 91 -24.54 -9.54 -6.66
C LEU A 91 -23.73 -10.09 -7.83
N LYS A 92 -24.38 -10.67 -8.85
CA LYS A 92 -23.70 -11.15 -10.06
C LYS A 92 -23.04 -10.03 -10.86
N PHE A 93 -23.57 -8.80 -10.77
CA PHE A 93 -22.97 -7.62 -11.42
C PHE A 93 -22.04 -6.85 -10.48
N LEU A 94 -22.45 -6.68 -9.22
CA LEU A 94 -21.70 -5.88 -8.25
C LEU A 94 -20.36 -6.53 -7.89
N VAL A 95 -20.31 -7.85 -7.69
CA VAL A 95 -19.09 -8.54 -7.25
C VAL A 95 -17.97 -8.47 -8.31
N PRO A 96 -18.20 -8.71 -9.61
CA PRO A 96 -17.20 -8.46 -10.64
C PRO A 96 -16.78 -6.99 -10.76
N ALA A 97 -17.70 -6.03 -10.59
CA ALA A 97 -17.35 -4.61 -10.59
C ALA A 97 -16.38 -4.25 -9.44
N VAL A 98 -16.62 -4.80 -8.24
CA VAL A 98 -15.68 -4.71 -7.11
C VAL A 98 -14.35 -5.38 -7.45
N GLY A 99 -14.35 -6.50 -8.18
CA GLY A 99 -13.14 -7.11 -8.71
C GLY A 99 -12.35 -6.21 -9.66
N GLY A 100 -13.04 -5.47 -10.53
CA GLY A 100 -12.41 -4.46 -11.38
C GLY A 100 -11.75 -3.33 -10.57
N LEU A 101 -12.42 -2.86 -9.52
CA LEU A 101 -11.85 -1.87 -8.60
C LEU A 101 -10.65 -2.42 -7.82
N LEU A 102 -10.69 -3.68 -7.40
CA LEU A 102 -9.57 -4.36 -6.75
C LEU A 102 -8.36 -4.45 -7.69
N ALA A 103 -8.57 -4.83 -8.95
CA ALA A 103 -7.51 -4.89 -9.96
C ALA A 103 -6.90 -3.51 -10.24
N LEU A 104 -7.74 -2.47 -10.34
CA LEU A 104 -7.26 -1.09 -10.46
C LEU A 104 -6.46 -0.66 -9.23
N SER A 105 -6.90 -1.02 -8.02
CA SER A 105 -6.19 -0.76 -6.77
C SER A 105 -4.82 -1.43 -6.76
N ALA A 106 -4.73 -2.71 -7.17
CA ALA A 106 -3.46 -3.43 -7.27
C ALA A 106 -2.50 -2.77 -8.27
N ALA A 107 -3.00 -2.32 -9.43
CA ALA A 107 -2.19 -1.60 -10.42
C ALA A 107 -1.66 -0.25 -9.90
N LEU A 108 -2.51 0.51 -9.19
CA LEU A 108 -2.10 1.78 -8.56
C LEU A 108 -1.12 1.54 -7.40
N ALA A 109 -1.28 0.46 -6.64
CA ALA A 109 -0.33 0.05 -5.61
C ALA A 109 1.04 -0.24 -6.23
N ALA A 110 1.09 -1.03 -7.31
CA ALA A 110 2.33 -1.30 -8.03
C ALA A 110 2.99 0.00 -8.52
N ALA A 111 2.25 0.90 -9.17
CA ALA A 111 2.78 2.19 -9.61
C ALA A 111 3.31 3.03 -8.43
N CYS A 112 2.60 3.03 -7.30
CA CYS A 112 3.01 3.72 -6.08
C CYS A 112 4.31 3.16 -5.50
N PHE A 113 4.47 1.84 -5.43
CA PHE A 113 5.67 1.22 -4.85
C PHE A 113 6.87 1.20 -5.80
N VAL A 114 6.64 1.17 -7.12
CA VAL A 114 7.69 1.46 -8.11
C VAL A 114 8.20 2.89 -7.91
N LYS A 115 7.32 3.88 -7.73
CA LYS A 115 7.70 5.26 -7.39
C LYS A 115 8.45 5.31 -6.07
N ALA A 116 7.91 4.69 -5.01
CA ALA A 116 8.50 4.72 -3.67
C ALA A 116 9.92 4.16 -3.67
N PHE A 117 10.12 2.99 -4.28
CA PHE A 117 11.43 2.38 -4.36
C PHE A 117 12.37 3.14 -5.31
N GLY A 118 11.90 3.46 -6.52
CA GLY A 118 12.69 4.09 -7.58
C GLY A 118 13.18 5.50 -7.22
N ILE A 119 12.36 6.31 -6.57
CA ILE A 119 12.73 7.70 -6.23
C ILE A 119 13.61 7.78 -4.99
N THR A 120 13.40 6.88 -4.01
CA THR A 120 14.09 6.90 -2.71
C THR A 120 15.42 6.15 -2.74
N PHE A 121 15.46 4.96 -3.34
CA PHE A 121 16.62 4.07 -3.27
C PHE A 121 17.49 4.11 -4.53
N LEU A 122 16.90 4.33 -5.71
CA LEU A 122 17.63 4.37 -6.99
C LEU A 122 18.09 5.78 -7.34
N GLY A 123 18.84 5.90 -8.42
CA GLY A 123 19.41 7.16 -8.89
C GLY A 123 20.59 7.64 -8.04
N ARG A 124 20.81 8.95 -8.04
CA ARG A 124 21.87 9.63 -7.28
C ARG A 124 21.29 10.31 -6.04
N ALA A 125 22.07 10.35 -4.97
CA ALA A 125 21.74 11.10 -3.76
C ALA A 125 21.53 12.59 -4.07
N ARG A 126 20.30 13.08 -3.81
CA ARG A 126 19.90 14.48 -4.06
C ARG A 126 20.39 15.45 -2.99
N THR A 127 20.65 14.96 -1.78
CA THR A 127 21.11 15.76 -0.63
C THR A 127 22.34 15.13 0.02
N SER A 128 23.08 15.91 0.82
CA SER A 128 24.19 15.40 1.64
C SER A 128 23.69 14.39 2.67
N VAL A 129 22.54 14.62 3.30
CA VAL A 129 21.96 13.69 4.28
C VAL A 129 21.66 12.31 3.68
N ALA A 130 21.20 12.24 2.42
CA ALA A 130 21.00 10.96 1.73
C ALA A 130 22.32 10.29 1.33
N ARG A 131 23.36 11.08 1.01
CA ARG A 131 24.68 10.57 0.63
C ARG A 131 25.46 10.02 1.82
N ASP A 132 25.36 10.68 2.96
CA ASP A 132 26.11 10.37 4.18
C ASP A 132 25.33 9.45 5.13
N ALA A 133 24.11 9.05 4.73
CA ALA A 133 23.29 8.08 5.43
C ALA A 133 24.05 6.75 5.62
N ARG A 134 23.68 6.02 6.67
CA ARG A 134 24.25 4.71 6.97
C ARG A 134 23.15 3.72 7.26
N GLU A 135 23.48 2.46 7.09
CA GLU A 135 22.60 1.35 7.44
C GLU A 135 22.15 1.45 8.91
N THR A 136 20.91 1.03 9.16
CA THR A 136 20.34 1.02 10.51
C THR A 136 20.95 -0.11 11.35
N ASP A 137 20.71 -0.08 12.67
CA ASP A 137 21.18 -1.08 13.61
C ASP A 137 20.74 -2.51 13.24
N ALA A 138 21.50 -3.49 13.74
CA ALA A 138 21.28 -4.90 13.43
C ALA A 138 19.92 -5.45 13.91
N TRP A 139 19.32 -4.89 14.96
CA TRP A 139 18.02 -5.35 15.46
C TRP A 139 16.90 -4.94 14.54
N SER A 140 16.93 -3.69 14.05
CA SER A 140 15.99 -3.21 13.03
C SER A 140 16.11 -4.01 11.73
N LEU A 141 17.34 -4.30 11.28
CA LEU A 141 17.57 -5.16 10.12
C LEU A 141 17.01 -6.57 10.34
N THR A 142 17.27 -7.17 11.51
CA THR A 142 16.77 -8.51 11.85
C THR A 142 15.25 -8.56 11.82
N ALA A 143 14.57 -7.55 12.38
CA ALA A 143 13.12 -7.45 12.33
C ALA A 143 12.60 -7.39 10.88
N MET A 144 13.24 -6.60 10.02
CA MET A 144 12.88 -6.54 8.60
C MET A 144 13.10 -7.89 7.89
N PHE A 145 14.23 -8.56 8.13
CA PHE A 145 14.51 -9.84 7.47
C PHE A 145 13.62 -10.98 7.96
N ILE A 146 13.16 -10.96 9.21
CA ILE A 146 12.10 -11.86 9.69
C ILE A 146 10.82 -11.66 8.89
N LEU A 147 10.41 -10.40 8.66
CA LEU A 147 9.22 -10.08 7.87
C LEU A 147 9.40 -10.44 6.39
N VAL A 148 10.59 -10.24 5.81
CA VAL A 148 10.96 -10.70 4.46
C VAL A 148 10.78 -12.21 4.36
N ALA A 149 11.31 -12.97 5.33
CA ALA A 149 11.17 -14.42 5.36
C ALA A 149 9.70 -14.83 5.46
N LEU A 150 8.89 -14.16 6.29
CA LEU A 150 7.45 -14.42 6.40
C LEU A 150 6.71 -14.13 5.09
N CYS A 151 7.01 -13.01 4.40
CA CYS A 151 6.44 -12.70 3.08
C CYS A 151 6.74 -13.78 2.04
N LEU A 152 7.94 -14.35 2.07
CA LEU A 152 8.35 -15.40 1.14
C LEU A 152 7.74 -16.75 1.51
N VAL A 153 7.84 -17.15 2.78
CA VAL A 153 7.30 -18.42 3.30
C VAL A 153 5.80 -18.51 3.09
N ALA A 154 5.05 -17.45 3.40
CA ALA A 154 3.60 -17.42 3.15
C ALA A 154 3.23 -17.38 1.66
N GLY A 155 4.15 -17.01 0.76
CA GLY A 155 3.95 -17.10 -0.69
C GLY A 155 4.29 -18.46 -1.29
N ILE A 156 5.33 -19.13 -0.77
CA ILE A 156 5.79 -20.45 -1.23
C ILE A 156 4.98 -21.59 -0.61
N LEU A 157 4.64 -21.48 0.68
CA LEU A 157 3.95 -22.50 1.48
C LEU A 157 2.54 -22.09 1.91
N PRO A 158 1.69 -21.55 1.02
CA PRO A 158 0.42 -20.96 1.42
C PRO A 158 -0.62 -21.99 1.89
N SER A 159 -0.53 -23.26 1.48
CA SER A 159 -1.44 -24.34 1.92
C SER A 159 -1.46 -24.47 3.45
N TYR A 160 -0.29 -24.42 4.10
CA TYR A 160 -0.22 -24.50 5.56
C TYR A 160 -0.91 -23.31 6.24
N PHE A 161 -0.73 -22.10 5.72
CA PHE A 161 -1.41 -20.92 6.26
C PHE A 161 -2.93 -21.02 6.10
N ILE A 162 -3.40 -21.49 4.94
CA ILE A 162 -4.84 -21.68 4.69
C ILE A 162 -5.43 -22.72 5.64
N ASP A 163 -4.77 -23.86 5.82
CA ASP A 163 -5.24 -24.93 6.69
C ASP A 163 -5.24 -24.50 8.17
N THR A 164 -4.25 -23.71 8.61
CA THR A 164 -4.26 -23.14 9.97
C THR A 164 -5.39 -22.14 10.20
N LEU A 165 -5.90 -21.48 9.15
CA LEU A 165 -7.04 -20.57 9.24
C LEU A 165 -8.39 -21.32 9.20
N ALA A 166 -8.42 -22.58 8.76
CA ALA A 166 -9.66 -23.33 8.55
C ALA A 166 -10.57 -23.41 9.80
N PRO A 167 -10.07 -23.67 11.02
CA PRO A 167 -10.93 -23.72 12.21
C PRO A 167 -11.61 -22.37 12.52
N VAL A 168 -10.89 -21.26 12.28
CA VAL A 168 -11.42 -19.89 12.47
C VAL A 168 -12.52 -19.62 11.46
N VAL A 169 -12.28 -19.98 10.19
CA VAL A 169 -13.29 -19.82 9.12
C VAL A 169 -14.52 -20.69 9.40
N GLN A 170 -14.32 -21.92 9.86
CA GLN A 170 -15.42 -22.81 10.23
C GLN A 170 -16.27 -22.22 11.37
N GLY A 171 -15.65 -21.64 12.39
CA GLY A 171 -16.38 -20.96 13.47
C GLY A 171 -17.16 -19.72 13.03
N LEU A 172 -16.71 -19.01 11.98
CA LEU A 172 -17.36 -17.79 11.50
C LEU A 172 -18.51 -18.04 10.53
N VAL A 173 -18.37 -19.02 9.63
CA VAL A 173 -19.33 -19.23 8.53
C VAL A 173 -19.85 -20.66 8.41
N ASN A 174 -19.57 -21.52 9.39
CA ASN A 174 -19.97 -22.94 9.42
C ASN A 174 -19.58 -23.72 8.15
N ALA A 175 -18.49 -23.32 7.50
CA ALA A 175 -17.97 -23.93 6.28
C ALA A 175 -16.47 -23.69 6.17
N GLN A 176 -15.73 -24.66 5.64
CA GLN A 176 -14.28 -24.57 5.42
C GLN A 176 -13.92 -24.93 3.98
N MET A 177 -12.73 -24.51 3.54
CA MET A 177 -12.15 -25.00 2.30
C MET A 177 -11.71 -26.45 2.47
N PRO A 178 -11.62 -27.25 1.39
CA PRO A 178 -10.94 -28.54 1.45
C PRO A 178 -9.52 -28.37 1.99
N GLU A 179 -9.02 -29.38 2.71
CA GLU A 179 -7.65 -29.37 3.23
C GLU A 179 -6.64 -29.21 2.08
N GLN A 180 -5.89 -28.11 2.10
CA GLN A 180 -5.04 -27.73 0.98
C GLN A 180 -3.70 -28.49 1.00
N SER A 181 -3.22 -28.88 2.18
CA SER A 181 -2.02 -29.71 2.34
C SER A 181 -2.18 -31.14 1.81
N ALA A 182 -3.42 -31.62 1.66
CA ALA A 182 -3.72 -32.92 1.06
C ALA A 182 -3.40 -32.95 -0.45
N PHE A 183 -3.38 -31.79 -1.12
CA PHE A 183 -2.95 -31.69 -2.51
C PHE A 183 -1.41 -31.72 -2.56
N GLY A 184 -0.87 -32.69 -3.30
CA GLY A 184 0.57 -32.88 -3.43
C GLY A 184 1.32 -31.63 -3.93
N TRP A 185 2.60 -31.54 -3.58
CA TRP A 185 3.54 -30.55 -4.10
C TRP A 185 3.27 -29.08 -3.71
N LEU A 186 2.59 -28.80 -2.58
CA LEU A 186 2.32 -27.42 -2.12
C LEU A 186 1.41 -26.64 -3.09
N THR A 187 0.52 -27.35 -3.75
CA THR A 187 -0.47 -26.78 -4.66
C THR A 187 -1.69 -26.32 -3.86
N ILE A 188 -2.21 -25.14 -4.16
CA ILE A 188 -3.54 -24.72 -3.70
C ILE A 188 -4.53 -24.97 -4.82
N VAL A 189 -5.66 -25.58 -4.46
CA VAL A 189 -6.83 -25.77 -5.31
C VAL A 189 -8.03 -25.08 -4.65
N PRO A 190 -8.27 -23.79 -4.92
CA PRO A 190 -9.32 -23.05 -4.22
C PRO A 190 -10.75 -23.46 -4.61
N VAL A 191 -10.94 -24.01 -5.81
CA VAL A 191 -12.28 -24.31 -6.38
C VAL A 191 -12.30 -25.68 -7.05
N ALA A 192 -11.46 -25.89 -8.06
CA ALA A 192 -11.33 -27.16 -8.77
C ALA A 192 -9.96 -27.22 -9.44
N GLU A 193 -9.32 -28.38 -9.42
CA GLU A 193 -7.94 -28.58 -9.90
C GLU A 193 -7.79 -28.17 -11.38
N SER A 194 -8.81 -28.45 -12.19
CA SER A 194 -8.84 -28.12 -13.63
C SER A 194 -9.05 -26.64 -13.96
N ARG A 195 -9.46 -25.81 -12.98
CA ARG A 195 -9.82 -24.40 -13.21
C ARG A 195 -8.97 -23.42 -12.43
N SER A 196 -8.42 -23.84 -11.30
CA SER A 196 -7.77 -22.95 -10.37
C SER A 196 -6.79 -23.73 -9.51
N SER A 197 -5.59 -23.96 -10.04
CA SER A 197 -4.46 -24.53 -9.31
C SER A 197 -3.32 -23.53 -9.28
N TYR A 198 -2.77 -23.25 -8.11
CA TYR A 198 -1.58 -22.42 -7.95
C TYR A 198 -0.53 -23.19 -7.15
N ASN A 199 0.71 -23.28 -7.66
CA ASN A 199 1.81 -23.93 -6.96
C ASN A 199 2.92 -22.90 -6.68
N GLY A 200 3.00 -22.46 -5.42
CA GLY A 200 3.93 -21.42 -5.00
C GLY A 200 5.39 -21.85 -5.10
N MET A 201 5.70 -23.10 -4.77
CA MET A 201 7.07 -23.63 -4.86
C MET A 201 7.54 -23.75 -6.30
N LEU A 202 6.71 -24.28 -7.19
CA LEU A 202 7.03 -24.39 -8.62
C LEU A 202 7.28 -23.01 -9.22
N LEU A 203 6.43 -22.03 -8.91
CA LEU A 203 6.57 -20.68 -9.41
C LEU A 203 7.84 -20.01 -8.86
N PHE A 204 8.15 -20.20 -7.58
CA PHE A 204 9.41 -19.75 -7.00
C PHE A 204 10.62 -20.36 -7.71
N VAL A 205 10.64 -21.69 -7.91
CA VAL A 205 11.74 -22.38 -8.61
C VAL A 205 11.87 -21.89 -10.04
N LEU A 206 10.75 -21.73 -10.77
CA LEU A 206 10.76 -21.21 -12.14
C LEU A 206 11.35 -19.80 -12.20
N ILE A 207 10.91 -18.90 -11.32
CA ILE A 207 11.43 -17.52 -11.25
C ILE A 207 12.92 -17.53 -10.89
N ALA A 208 13.32 -18.33 -9.90
CA ALA A 208 14.71 -18.44 -9.47
C ALA A 208 15.62 -18.98 -10.58
N VAL A 209 15.19 -20.02 -11.30
CA VAL A 209 15.92 -20.59 -12.44
C VAL A 209 16.00 -19.57 -13.59
N ALA A 210 14.89 -18.92 -13.95
CA ALA A 210 14.87 -17.92 -15.00
C ALA A 210 15.76 -16.72 -14.67
N ALA A 211 15.71 -16.21 -13.44
CA ALA A 211 16.55 -15.11 -12.98
C ALA A 211 18.03 -15.50 -12.94
N SER A 212 18.35 -16.70 -12.45
CA SER A 212 19.73 -17.21 -12.40
C SER A 212 20.29 -17.44 -13.79
N LEU A 213 19.49 -18.00 -14.71
CA LEU A 213 19.86 -18.18 -16.11
C LEU A 213 20.09 -16.83 -16.80
N ALA A 214 19.19 -15.86 -16.60
CA ALA A 214 19.36 -14.52 -17.15
C ALA A 214 20.64 -13.87 -16.60
N ALA A 215 20.89 -13.94 -15.29
CA ALA A 215 22.11 -13.43 -14.68
C ALA A 215 23.35 -14.13 -15.24
N TYR A 216 23.34 -15.46 -15.35
CA TYR A 216 24.43 -16.24 -15.94
C TYR A 216 24.70 -15.83 -17.39
N VAL A 217 23.67 -15.74 -18.22
CA VAL A 217 23.73 -15.31 -19.63
C VAL A 217 24.32 -13.91 -19.75
N ILE A 218 23.83 -12.97 -18.94
CA ILE A 218 24.34 -11.59 -18.91
C ILE A 218 25.81 -11.61 -18.48
N HIS A 219 26.18 -12.25 -17.39
CA HIS A 219 27.58 -12.28 -16.94
C HIS A 219 28.52 -13.06 -17.87
N ARG A 220 28.02 -14.03 -18.62
CA ARG A 220 28.83 -14.88 -19.51
C ARG A 220 29.07 -14.26 -20.88
N TRP A 221 28.09 -13.52 -21.40
CA TRP A 221 28.11 -12.99 -22.77
C TRP A 221 28.03 -11.46 -22.86
N ALA A 222 27.61 -10.75 -21.82
CA ALA A 222 27.71 -9.29 -21.83
C ALA A 222 29.18 -8.87 -21.79
N SER A 223 29.50 -7.83 -22.55
CA SER A 223 30.84 -7.27 -22.56
C SER A 223 31.18 -6.70 -21.19
N HIS A 224 32.25 -7.19 -20.58
CA HIS A 224 32.85 -6.56 -19.40
C HIS A 224 33.65 -5.29 -19.77
N ALA A 225 33.83 -5.00 -21.06
CA ALA A 225 34.59 -3.83 -21.49
C ALA A 225 33.80 -2.56 -21.19
N THR A 226 34.26 -1.79 -20.20
CA THR A 226 33.75 -0.46 -19.92
C THR A 226 34.17 0.48 -21.04
N ARG A 227 33.22 0.91 -21.88
CA ARG A 227 33.47 1.93 -22.91
C ARG A 227 33.08 3.29 -22.38
N ARG A 228 34.04 4.22 -22.31
CA ARG A 228 33.71 5.65 -22.19
C ARG A 228 33.20 6.12 -23.55
N SER A 229 31.91 6.40 -23.65
CA SER A 229 31.30 7.00 -24.84
C SER A 229 30.67 8.34 -24.49
N ALA A 230 30.43 9.17 -25.51
CA ALA A 230 29.49 10.26 -25.36
C ALA A 230 28.16 9.67 -24.83
N PRO A 231 27.50 10.31 -23.87
CA PRO A 231 26.23 9.81 -23.36
C PRO A 231 25.20 9.76 -24.50
N TRP A 232 24.47 8.66 -24.61
CA TRP A 232 23.43 8.52 -25.61
C TRP A 232 22.18 9.30 -25.17
N ASP A 233 21.57 10.04 -26.11
CA ASP A 233 20.23 10.65 -26.04
C ASP A 233 19.93 11.45 -24.75
N CYS A 234 20.60 12.61 -24.61
CA CYS A 234 20.47 13.52 -23.45
C CYS A 234 21.08 13.00 -22.14
N GLY A 235 22.03 12.07 -22.17
CA GLY A 235 22.88 11.86 -21.01
C GLY A 235 23.65 13.15 -20.72
N PHE A 236 23.13 13.95 -19.79
CA PHE A 236 23.71 15.24 -19.47
C PHE A 236 25.17 15.02 -19.07
N PRO A 237 26.12 15.80 -19.64
CA PRO A 237 27.50 15.77 -19.16
C PRO A 237 27.58 16.14 -17.67
N ASP A 238 26.57 16.87 -17.19
CA ASP A 238 26.39 17.21 -15.79
C ASP A 238 25.73 16.07 -15.02
N ALA A 239 26.47 15.47 -14.09
CA ALA A 239 25.99 14.43 -13.19
C ALA A 239 25.08 14.96 -12.08
N SER A 240 24.64 16.23 -12.16
CA SER A 240 23.78 16.86 -11.17
C SER A 240 22.52 16.03 -10.87
N PRO A 241 22.18 15.81 -9.58
CA PRO A 241 20.94 15.14 -9.18
C PRO A 241 19.67 15.84 -9.68
N THR A 242 19.73 17.12 -10.06
CA THR A 242 18.60 17.93 -10.55
C THR A 242 18.05 17.47 -11.90
N THR A 243 18.82 16.70 -12.67
CA THR A 243 18.41 16.18 -13.99
C THR A 243 17.59 14.88 -13.90
N GLN A 244 17.44 14.31 -12.70
CA GLN A 244 16.71 13.07 -12.49
C GLN A 244 15.21 13.31 -12.32
N TYR A 245 14.39 12.31 -12.64
CA TYR A 245 12.97 12.34 -12.34
C TYR A 245 12.72 12.59 -10.85
N THR A 246 11.81 13.51 -10.55
CA THR A 246 11.28 13.78 -9.21
C THR A 246 10.08 12.88 -8.91
N ALA A 247 9.73 12.74 -7.63
CA ALA A 247 8.53 12.01 -7.22
C ALA A 247 7.25 12.65 -7.81
N GLY A 248 7.23 13.97 -7.92
CA GLY A 248 6.19 14.78 -8.52
C GLY A 248 6.06 14.56 -10.02
N SER A 249 7.18 14.54 -10.75
CA SER A 249 7.18 14.25 -12.20
C SER A 249 6.77 12.81 -12.50
N PHE A 250 7.21 11.84 -11.70
CA PHE A 250 6.78 10.45 -11.86
C PHE A 250 5.26 10.28 -11.73
N ALA A 251 4.65 10.98 -10.77
CA ALA A 251 3.20 10.92 -10.54
C ALA A 251 2.38 11.88 -11.42
N GLN A 252 3.04 12.70 -12.25
CA GLN A 252 2.36 13.73 -13.05
C GLN A 252 1.29 13.16 -13.99
N PRO A 253 1.51 12.05 -14.74
CA PRO A 253 0.48 11.52 -15.64
C PRO A 253 -0.79 11.13 -14.90
N ILE A 254 -0.64 10.44 -13.76
CA ILE A 254 -1.76 10.04 -12.90
C ILE A 254 -2.47 11.28 -12.36
N ARG A 255 -1.71 12.27 -11.86
CA ARG A 255 -2.27 13.53 -11.37
C ARG A 255 -3.02 14.30 -12.44
N ARG A 256 -2.55 14.32 -13.69
CA ARG A 256 -3.25 15.01 -14.79
C ARG A 256 -4.55 14.32 -15.20
N VAL A 257 -4.54 12.99 -15.25
CA VAL A 257 -5.73 12.20 -15.60
C VAL A 257 -6.82 12.30 -14.52
N PHE A 258 -6.44 12.16 -13.25
CA PHE A 258 -7.40 12.14 -12.13
C PHE A 258 -7.54 13.48 -11.40
N GLY A 259 -6.76 14.49 -11.76
CA GLY A 259 -6.67 15.77 -11.06
C GLY A 259 -7.97 16.57 -11.11
N SER A 260 -8.68 16.56 -12.23
CA SER A 260 -9.94 17.30 -12.36
C SER A 260 -11.11 16.62 -11.65
N VAL A 261 -11.15 15.28 -11.68
CA VAL A 261 -12.30 14.49 -11.20
C VAL A 261 -12.15 14.10 -9.73
N VAL A 262 -10.99 13.56 -9.33
CA VAL A 262 -10.79 12.92 -8.02
C VAL A 262 -10.12 13.86 -7.02
N PHE A 263 -9.10 14.61 -7.44
CA PHE A 263 -8.20 15.32 -6.50
C PHE A 263 -8.29 16.85 -6.53
N ARG A 264 -9.17 17.43 -7.36
CA ARG A 264 -9.25 18.88 -7.67
C ARG A 264 -7.87 19.55 -7.72
N ALA A 265 -6.93 18.90 -8.41
CA ALA A 265 -5.52 19.28 -8.44
C ALA A 265 -5.37 20.61 -9.19
N ARG A 266 -4.69 21.58 -8.57
CA ARG A 266 -4.28 22.83 -9.21
C ARG A 266 -2.76 22.92 -9.24
N GLU A 267 -2.22 23.19 -10.42
CA GLU A 267 -0.80 23.41 -10.67
C GLU A 267 -0.59 24.90 -10.99
N GLU A 268 0.21 25.57 -10.18
CA GLU A 268 0.65 26.95 -10.41
C GLU A 268 2.16 26.91 -10.69
N ILE A 269 2.58 27.47 -11.83
CA ILE A 269 3.99 27.54 -12.22
C ILE A 269 4.43 29.00 -12.12
N ASP A 270 5.37 29.28 -11.23
CA ASP A 270 6.08 30.56 -11.19
C ASP A 270 7.32 30.46 -12.08
N MET A 271 7.25 31.10 -13.25
CA MET A 271 8.33 31.11 -14.24
C MET A 271 9.17 32.39 -14.08
N PRO A 272 10.48 32.28 -13.81
CA PRO A 272 11.36 33.44 -13.74
C PRO A 272 11.39 34.17 -15.09
N ARG A 273 11.54 35.50 -15.04
CA ARG A 273 11.66 36.32 -16.26
C ARG A 273 12.97 35.99 -16.99
N PRO A 274 13.05 36.19 -18.32
CA PRO A 274 14.32 36.07 -19.04
C PRO A 274 15.42 36.92 -18.37
N GLY A 275 16.52 36.28 -17.95
CA GLY A 275 17.64 36.91 -17.23
C GLY A 275 17.61 36.79 -15.70
N ASP A 276 16.52 36.30 -15.11
CA ASP A 276 16.47 35.98 -13.67
C ASP A 276 17.04 34.57 -13.42
N PRO A 277 18.09 34.43 -12.57
CA PRO A 277 18.75 33.14 -12.33
C PRO A 277 17.97 32.21 -11.38
N ARG A 278 16.84 32.64 -10.81
CA ARG A 278 16.03 31.79 -9.92
C ARG A 278 15.47 30.58 -10.67
N PRO A 279 15.35 29.40 -10.02
CA PRO A 279 14.70 28.25 -10.63
C PRO A 279 13.19 28.48 -10.74
N ALA A 280 12.56 27.92 -11.78
CA ALA A 280 11.11 27.86 -11.88
C ALA A 280 10.54 27.04 -10.71
N GLN A 281 9.44 27.52 -10.13
CA GLN A 281 8.78 26.86 -9.01
C GLN A 281 7.44 26.29 -9.45
N LEU A 282 7.22 25.00 -9.21
CA LEU A 282 5.94 24.34 -9.41
C LEU A 282 5.25 24.15 -8.06
N HIS A 283 4.13 24.84 -7.86
CA HIS A 283 3.27 24.69 -6.70
C HIS A 283 2.09 23.81 -7.05
N VAL A 284 1.96 22.66 -6.39
CA VAL A 284 0.86 21.72 -6.60
C VAL A 284 -0.03 21.70 -5.37
N ARG A 285 -1.29 22.07 -5.53
CA ARG A 285 -2.31 21.98 -4.48
C ARG A 285 -3.27 20.86 -4.83
N LEU A 286 -3.41 19.90 -3.92
CA LEU A 286 -4.36 18.79 -4.01
C LEU A 286 -5.42 19.00 -2.93
N ARG A 287 -6.70 18.80 -3.28
CA ARG A 287 -7.80 18.81 -2.31
C ARG A 287 -8.55 17.50 -2.39
N ASP A 288 -8.74 16.88 -1.23
CA ASP A 288 -9.57 15.69 -1.12
C ASP A 288 -11.04 16.10 -1.20
N VAL A 289 -11.71 15.69 -2.28
CA VAL A 289 -13.12 15.97 -2.50
C VAL A 289 -13.99 15.32 -1.44
N VAL A 290 -13.65 14.12 -0.98
CA VAL A 290 -14.41 13.39 0.03
C VAL A 290 -14.28 14.11 1.38
N TRP A 291 -13.09 14.59 1.72
CA TRP A 291 -12.90 15.41 2.91
C TRP A 291 -13.75 16.68 2.88
N ASP A 292 -13.65 17.47 1.82
CA ASP A 292 -14.33 18.77 1.70
C ASP A 292 -15.86 18.61 1.65
N THR A 293 -16.38 17.54 1.05
CA THR A 293 -17.83 17.37 0.82
C THR A 293 -18.54 16.52 1.87
N MET A 294 -17.84 15.57 2.49
CA MET A 294 -18.45 14.62 3.43
C MET A 294 -17.98 14.87 4.87
N TYR A 295 -16.67 14.95 5.10
CA TYR A 295 -16.14 15.04 6.46
C TYR A 295 -16.18 16.45 7.04
N ALA A 296 -15.73 17.46 6.29
CA ALA A 296 -15.67 18.84 6.76
C ALA A 296 -17.04 19.41 7.16
N PRO A 297 -18.15 19.17 6.42
CA PRO A 297 -19.47 19.65 6.82
C PRO A 297 -19.96 18.97 8.12
N VAL A 298 -19.72 17.67 8.26
CA VAL A 298 -20.08 16.93 9.48
C VAL A 298 -19.27 17.44 10.67
N ALA A 299 -17.95 17.61 10.51
CA ALA A 299 -17.09 18.15 11.55
C ALA A 299 -17.53 19.57 11.98
N THR A 300 -17.87 20.41 11.00
CA THR A 300 -18.40 21.76 11.25
C THR A 300 -19.75 21.72 11.96
N LEU A 301 -20.64 20.80 11.58
CA LEU A 301 -21.94 20.64 12.24
C LEU A 301 -21.78 20.20 13.70
N VAL A 302 -20.87 19.26 13.94
CA VAL A 302 -20.52 18.80 15.29
C VAL A 302 -19.95 19.95 16.12
N SER A 303 -19.01 20.73 15.58
CA SER A 303 -18.42 21.86 16.32
C SER A 303 -19.47 22.93 16.62
N VAL A 304 -20.30 23.31 15.64
CA VAL A 304 -21.36 24.31 15.83
C VAL A 304 -22.37 23.83 16.88
N THR A 305 -22.76 22.56 16.84
CA THR A 305 -23.70 21.99 17.81
C THR A 305 -23.09 21.93 19.21
N ALA A 306 -21.80 21.57 19.32
CA ALA A 306 -21.06 21.60 20.57
C ALA A 306 -21.00 23.03 21.15
N ASP A 307 -20.71 24.04 20.33
CA ASP A 307 -20.69 25.45 20.74
C ASP A 307 -22.06 25.95 21.19
N VAL A 308 -23.12 25.55 20.48
CA VAL A 308 -24.52 25.87 20.85
C VAL A 308 -24.88 25.25 22.19
N LEU A 309 -24.54 23.98 22.41
CA LEU A 309 -24.79 23.27 23.66
C LEU A 309 -23.92 23.78 24.80
N ASN A 310 -22.71 24.27 24.53
CA ASN A 310 -21.83 24.85 25.53
C ASN A 310 -22.48 26.06 26.24
N ARG A 311 -23.40 26.77 25.57
CA ARG A 311 -24.17 27.85 26.20
C ARG A 311 -25.03 27.38 27.38
N VAL A 312 -25.42 26.10 27.41
CA VAL A 312 -26.15 25.49 28.53
C VAL A 312 -25.28 25.42 29.79
N GLN A 313 -23.95 25.43 29.67
CA GLN A 313 -23.03 25.44 30.83
C GLN A 313 -22.91 26.80 31.52
N PHE A 314 -23.47 27.87 30.94
CA PHE A 314 -23.40 29.22 31.50
C PHE A 314 -24.80 29.75 31.85
N LEU A 315 -25.74 28.85 32.15
CA LEU A 315 -27.08 29.23 32.58
C LEU A 315 -27.06 29.88 33.98
N THR A 316 -28.05 30.74 34.24
CA THR A 316 -28.30 31.24 35.60
C THR A 316 -28.75 30.10 36.52
N ILE A 317 -28.63 30.27 37.85
CA ILE A 317 -29.06 29.26 38.84
C ILE A 317 -30.51 28.80 38.59
N ARG A 318 -31.41 29.75 38.25
CA ARG A 318 -32.80 29.43 37.90
C ARG A 318 -32.89 28.56 36.64
N GLY A 319 -32.11 28.89 35.61
CA GLY A 319 -32.05 28.09 34.37
C GLY A 319 -31.55 26.67 34.61
N TYR A 320 -30.54 26.51 35.47
CA TYR A 320 -30.05 25.19 35.88
C TYR A 320 -31.09 24.36 36.61
N LEU A 321 -31.80 24.95 37.57
CA LEU A 321 -32.85 24.25 38.33
C LEU A 321 -34.01 23.81 37.42
N THR A 322 -34.41 24.65 36.45
CA THR A 322 -35.42 24.29 35.45
C THR A 322 -34.96 23.15 34.55
N LEU A 323 -33.70 23.18 34.08
CA LEU A 323 -33.13 22.13 33.25
C LEU A 323 -33.11 20.79 33.98
N VAL A 324 -32.62 20.75 35.22
CA VAL A 324 -32.55 19.53 36.04
C VAL A 324 -33.94 18.98 36.34
N SER A 325 -34.88 19.85 36.72
CA SER A 325 -36.26 19.42 37.01
C SER A 325 -36.95 18.89 35.75
N GLY A 326 -36.77 19.55 34.61
CA GLY A 326 -37.30 19.09 33.32
C GLY A 326 -36.70 17.76 32.88
N ALA A 327 -35.38 17.57 33.05
CA ALA A 327 -34.71 16.31 32.76
C ALA A 327 -35.23 15.17 33.65
N LEU A 328 -35.50 15.43 34.93
CA LEU A 328 -36.08 14.46 35.85
C LEU A 328 -37.49 14.04 35.42
N VAL A 329 -38.34 14.99 35.05
CA VAL A 329 -39.70 14.70 34.55
C VAL A 329 -39.62 13.90 33.25
N ALA A 330 -38.76 14.28 32.31
CA ALA A 330 -38.57 13.55 31.06
C ALA A 330 -38.11 12.09 31.31
N LEU A 331 -37.17 11.89 32.24
CA LEU A 331 -36.70 10.55 32.62
C LEU A 331 -37.83 9.70 33.21
N LEU A 332 -38.64 10.28 34.10
CA LEU A 332 -39.79 9.59 34.72
C LEU A 332 -40.85 9.23 33.67
N VAL A 333 -41.12 10.12 32.71
CA VAL A 333 -42.04 9.83 31.59
C VAL A 333 -41.50 8.70 30.72
N ILE A 334 -40.21 8.73 30.36
CA ILE A 334 -39.59 7.65 29.58
C ILE A 334 -39.72 6.31 30.33
N LEU A 335 -39.40 6.28 31.62
CA LEU A 335 -39.54 5.08 32.45
C LEU A 335 -40.99 4.56 32.53
N ALA A 336 -41.97 5.45 32.64
CA ALA A 336 -43.38 5.09 32.68
C ALA A 336 -43.92 4.56 31.35
N VAL A 337 -43.35 4.99 30.22
CA VAL A 337 -43.72 4.52 28.88
C VAL A 337 -42.97 3.24 28.47
N TRP A 338 -41.80 2.99 29.05
CA TRP A 338 -40.99 1.79 28.80
C TRP A 338 -41.32 0.59 29.70
N GLN A 339 -42.15 0.77 30.73
CA GLN A 339 -42.76 -0.33 31.51
C GLN A 339 -44.04 -0.82 30.83
#